data_AF-A0A1H0EKC9-F1
#
_entry.id   AF-A0A1H0EKC9-F1
#
_cell.length_a   1.000
_cell.length_b   1.000
_cell.length_c   1.000
_cell.angle_alpha   90.00
_cell.angle_beta   90.00
_cell.angle_gamma   90.00
#
_symmetry.space_group_name_H-M   'P 1'
#
loop_
_entity.id
_entity.type
_entity.pdbx_description
1 polymer ?
#
loop_
_entity_poly.entity_id
_entity_poly.type
_entity_poly.pdbx_seq_one_letter_code
_entity_poly.pdbx_strand_id
1 'polypeptide(L)'
;MLSIGMIGIFTMSGSAWAEDQFRNVEVFFQRVNIAINGQQANLSKDSILYEGSVYVPLRSLSEMLGAQVGWDNETGTVHLDFIKDNKNTLFTASQKGIYQYVAIQNNQITKDLIPMFKNTEFDNMKYIVERYAALSKIVKNIDDNTMSQTSTK
;
A
#
# COMPACT_ATOMS: atom_id res chain seq x y z
N MET A 1 -68.03 -24.46 44.45
CA MET A 1 -67.01 -23.40 44.48
C MET A 1 -65.70 -24.00 43.98
N LEU A 2 -65.21 -23.45 42.87
CA LEU A 2 -63.83 -23.41 42.33
C LEU A 2 -62.91 -24.64 42.43
N SER A 3 -62.69 -25.22 41.25
CA SER A 3 -61.50 -25.99 40.85
C SER A 3 -60.23 -25.17 41.10
N ILE A 4 -59.23 -25.76 41.77
CA ILE A 4 -57.86 -25.24 41.83
C ILE A 4 -56.93 -26.37 41.42
N GLY A 5 -56.51 -26.34 40.16
CA GLY A 5 -55.45 -27.18 39.64
C GLY A 5 -54.10 -26.70 40.16
N MET A 6 -53.31 -27.61 40.74
CA MET A 6 -51.90 -27.39 41.01
C MET A 6 -51.10 -27.97 39.84
N ILE A 7 -50.79 -27.13 38.84
CA ILE A 7 -49.81 -27.45 37.81
C ILE A 7 -48.43 -27.21 38.43
N GLY A 8 -47.73 -28.30 38.75
CA GLY A 8 -46.35 -28.24 39.22
C GLY A 8 -45.43 -27.76 38.09
N ILE A 9 -44.86 -26.57 38.24
CA ILE A 9 -43.75 -26.10 37.42
C ILE A 9 -42.47 -26.43 38.21
N PHE A 10 -41.83 -27.55 37.86
CA PHE A 10 -40.45 -27.83 38.27
C PHE A 10 -39.52 -27.11 37.30
N THR A 11 -39.03 -25.93 37.67
CA THR A 11 -37.93 -25.27 36.94
C THR A 11 -36.63 -25.99 37.28
N MET A 12 -36.23 -26.98 36.46
CA MET A 12 -34.85 -27.46 36.49
C MET A 12 -33.96 -26.34 35.93
N SER A 13 -33.37 -25.54 36.81
CA SER A 13 -32.25 -24.69 36.49
C SER A 13 -31.05 -25.58 36.15
N GLY A 14 -30.88 -25.91 34.87
CA GLY A 14 -29.68 -26.59 34.39
C GLY A 14 -28.48 -25.66 34.51
N SER A 15 -27.50 -26.01 35.34
CA SER A 15 -26.16 -25.44 35.22
C SER A 15 -25.45 -26.20 34.09
N ALA A 16 -25.10 -25.48 33.02
CA ALA A 16 -24.21 -26.00 32.00
C ALA A 16 -22.77 -25.69 32.45
N TRP A 17 -21.99 -26.74 32.71
CA TRP A 17 -20.56 -26.62 32.94
C TRP A 17 -19.87 -26.87 31.60
N ALA A 18 -19.19 -25.84 31.08
CA ALA A 18 -18.27 -26.05 29.96
C ALA A 18 -17.00 -26.69 30.52
N GLU A 19 -16.83 -27.98 30.28
CA GLU A 19 -15.62 -28.70 30.64
C GLU A 19 -14.51 -28.32 29.63
N ASP A 20 -13.49 -27.60 30.09
CA ASP A 20 -12.33 -27.24 29.27
C ASP A 20 -11.51 -28.51 28.98
N GLN A 21 -11.75 -29.12 27.81
CA GLN A 21 -11.02 -30.30 27.37
C GLN A 21 -9.67 -29.88 26.79
N PHE A 22 -8.62 -29.88 27.62
CA PHE A 22 -7.24 -29.77 27.13
C PHE A 22 -6.95 -30.95 26.20
N ARG A 23 -6.83 -30.70 24.89
CA ARG A 23 -6.34 -31.69 23.93
C ARG A 23 -4.81 -31.63 23.90
N ASN A 24 -4.17 -32.76 24.19
CA ASN A 24 -2.76 -32.92 23.90
C ASN A 24 -2.58 -33.00 22.40
N VAL A 25 -1.82 -32.06 21.85
CA VAL A 25 -1.50 -31.98 20.43
C VAL A 25 -0.05 -32.44 20.27
N GLU A 26 0.15 -33.57 19.59
CA GLU A 26 1.50 -34.04 19.26
C GLU A 26 2.03 -33.22 18.08
N VAL A 27 3.07 -32.42 18.33
CA VAL A 27 3.72 -31.58 17.33
C VAL A 27 5.18 -32.01 17.16
N PHE A 28 5.65 -32.08 15.92
CA PHE A 28 7.05 -32.33 15.64
C PHE A 28 7.77 -31.01 15.41
N PHE A 29 8.75 -30.71 16.27
CA PHE A 29 9.69 -29.61 16.04
C PHE A 29 10.76 -30.07 15.06
N GLN A 30 10.45 -30.00 13.78
CA GLN A 30 11.43 -30.27 12.72
C GLN A 30 12.07 -28.95 12.29
N ARG A 31 13.40 -28.90 12.19
CA ARG A 31 14.10 -27.76 11.57
C ARG A 31 13.80 -27.77 10.09
N VAL A 32 12.74 -27.07 9.68
CA VAL A 32 12.41 -26.85 8.28
C VAL A 32 13.34 -25.78 7.76
N ASN A 33 14.19 -26.12 6.78
CA ASN A 33 15.02 -25.14 6.10
C ASN A 33 14.14 -24.34 5.15
N ILE A 34 13.71 -23.16 5.60
CA ILE A 34 12.96 -22.22 4.77
C ILE A 34 13.96 -21.29 4.09
N ALA A 35 13.82 -21.09 2.78
CA ALA A 35 14.57 -20.10 2.02
C ALA A 35 13.60 -19.19 1.27
N ILE A 36 13.83 -17.88 1.34
CA ILE A 36 13.04 -16.87 0.63
C ILE A 36 14.00 -16.17 -0.32
N ASN A 37 13.68 -16.19 -1.62
CA ASN A 37 14.55 -15.63 -2.69
C ASN A 37 15.99 -16.17 -2.66
N GLY A 38 16.17 -17.45 -2.31
CA GLY A 38 17.49 -18.09 -2.24
C GLY A 38 18.30 -17.76 -0.98
N GLN A 39 17.79 -16.94 -0.06
CA GLN A 39 18.41 -16.66 1.23
C GLN A 39 17.73 -17.47 2.34
N GLN A 40 18.53 -18.06 3.24
CA GLN A 40 18.01 -18.83 4.36
C GLN A 40 17.19 -17.94 5.31
N ALA A 41 16.00 -18.40 5.68
CA ALA A 41 15.11 -17.68 6.55
C ALA A 41 15.57 -17.73 8.00
N ASN A 42 15.69 -16.55 8.61
CA ASN A 42 15.97 -16.44 10.04
C ASN A 42 14.64 -16.22 10.77
N LEU A 43 14.11 -17.28 11.37
CA LEU A 43 12.84 -17.25 12.07
C LEU A 43 13.05 -16.88 13.55
N SER A 44 12.14 -16.09 14.11
CA SER A 44 12.17 -15.75 15.55
C SER A 44 11.85 -16.93 16.46
N LYS A 45 11.18 -17.96 15.93
CA LYS A 45 10.86 -19.21 16.61
C LYS A 45 10.91 -20.36 15.60
N ASP A 46 11.14 -21.57 16.10
CA ASP A 46 11.09 -22.77 15.27
C ASP A 46 9.69 -22.97 14.66
N SER A 47 9.67 -23.43 13.41
CA SER A 47 8.46 -23.92 12.76
C SER A 47 8.02 -25.25 13.37
N ILE A 48 6.71 -25.52 13.35
CA ILE A 48 6.16 -26.78 13.83
C ILE A 48 5.50 -27.54 12.68
N LEU A 49 5.64 -28.87 12.67
CA LEU A 49 4.89 -29.76 11.79
C LEU A 49 3.71 -30.33 12.60
N TYR A 50 2.51 -30.02 12.17
CA TYR A 50 1.28 -30.49 12.79
C TYR A 50 0.29 -30.94 11.72
N GLU A 51 -0.20 -32.19 11.84
CA GLU A 51 -1.12 -32.82 10.87
C GLU A 51 -0.67 -32.70 9.40
N GLY A 52 0.64 -32.84 9.15
CA GLY A 52 1.23 -32.73 7.81
C GLY A 52 1.36 -31.29 7.28
N SER A 53 0.97 -30.28 8.06
CA SER A 53 1.13 -28.87 7.73
C SER A 53 2.25 -28.23 8.52
N VAL A 54 3.08 -27.42 7.85
CA VAL A 54 4.15 -26.65 8.50
C VAL A 54 3.61 -25.28 8.90
N TYR A 55 3.67 -24.98 10.20
CA TYR A 55 3.31 -23.68 10.74
C TYR A 55 4.58 -22.87 10.99
N VAL A 56 4.59 -21.65 10.47
CA VAL A 56 5.72 -20.73 10.52
C VAL A 56 5.31 -19.49 11.30
N PRO A 57 6.20 -18.87 12.10
CA PRO A 57 5.89 -17.63 12.78
C PRO A 57 5.46 -16.54 11.79
N LEU A 58 4.19 -16.12 11.88
CA LEU A 58 3.57 -15.17 10.95
C LEU A 58 4.42 -13.91 10.78
N ARG A 59 4.82 -13.28 11.89
CA ARG A 59 5.61 -12.03 11.87
C ARG A 59 6.92 -12.19 11.09
N SER A 60 7.70 -13.23 11.40
CA SER A 60 8.98 -13.47 10.73
C SER A 60 8.80 -13.68 9.24
N LEU A 61 7.81 -14.49 8.84
CA LEU A 61 7.52 -14.71 7.43
C LEU A 61 7.08 -13.41 6.73
N SER A 62 6.17 -12.65 7.33
CA SER A 62 5.66 -11.40 6.76
C SER A 62 6.73 -10.33 6.61
N GLU A 63 7.58 -10.12 7.63
CA GLU A 63 8.68 -9.14 7.59
C GLU A 63 9.72 -9.52 6.52
N MET A 64 10.05 -10.80 6.41
CA MET A 64 10.94 -11.29 5.36
C MET A 64 10.37 -11.10 3.95
N LEU A 65 9.05 -11.16 3.80
CA LEU A 65 8.35 -10.85 2.56
C LEU A 65 8.15 -9.34 2.33
N GLY A 66 8.70 -8.50 3.22
CA GLY A 66 8.69 -7.04 3.07
C GLY A 66 7.47 -6.34 3.67
N ALA A 67 6.63 -7.03 4.45
CA ALA A 67 5.55 -6.39 5.20
C ALA A 67 6.06 -5.75 6.50
N GLN A 68 5.47 -4.62 6.87
CA GLN A 68 5.51 -4.13 8.24
C GLN A 68 4.37 -4.77 9.03
N VAL A 69 4.67 -5.30 10.22
CA VAL A 69 3.70 -6.02 11.06
C VAL A 69 3.30 -5.17 12.25
N GLY A 70 2.00 -4.84 12.34
CA GLY A 70 1.40 -4.09 13.44
C GLY A 70 0.47 -4.94 14.31
N TRP A 71 0.25 -4.50 15.55
CA TRP A 71 -0.74 -5.07 16.47
C TRP A 71 -1.67 -3.96 16.93
N ASP A 72 -2.98 -4.18 16.75
CA ASP A 72 -4.02 -3.36 17.36
C ASP A 72 -4.51 -4.06 18.63
N ASN A 73 -4.23 -3.43 19.77
CA ASN A 73 -4.57 -3.97 21.08
C ASN A 73 -6.05 -3.78 21.45
N GLU A 74 -6.75 -2.83 20.82
CA GLU A 74 -8.16 -2.56 21.10
C GLU A 74 -9.05 -3.62 20.44
N THR A 75 -8.69 -4.01 19.22
CA THR A 75 -9.45 -5.02 18.44
C THR A 75 -8.84 -6.41 18.48
N GLY A 76 -7.61 -6.56 18.97
CA GLY A 76 -6.88 -7.84 18.94
C GLY A 76 -6.49 -8.27 17.52
N THR A 77 -6.25 -7.30 16.64
CA THR A 77 -6.02 -7.53 15.20
C THR A 77 -4.53 -7.40 14.84
N VAL A 78 -4.05 -8.29 13.98
CA VAL A 78 -2.73 -8.17 13.34
C VAL A 78 -2.88 -7.45 12.01
N HIS A 79 -2.08 -6.41 11.79
CA HIS A 79 -2.01 -5.69 10.52
C HIS A 79 -0.72 -6.03 9.78
N LEU A 80 -0.81 -6.28 8.47
CA LEU A 80 0.31 -6.57 7.59
C LEU A 80 0.33 -5.56 6.45
N ASP A 81 1.30 -4.65 6.47
CA ASP A 81 1.43 -3.58 5.48
C ASP A 81 2.56 -3.90 4.50
N PHE A 82 2.20 -4.45 3.33
CA PHE A 82 3.14 -4.80 2.25
C PHE A 82 3.55 -3.60 1.37
N ILE A 83 3.28 -2.38 1.80
CA ILE A 83 3.46 -1.18 0.98
C ILE A 83 4.29 -0.14 1.73
N LYS A 84 5.60 -0.13 1.49
CA LYS A 84 6.42 1.06 1.70
C LYS A 84 6.22 1.99 0.50
N ASP A 85 5.18 2.80 0.59
CA ASP A 85 5.08 4.08 -0.13
C ASP A 85 4.76 4.08 -1.64
N ASN A 86 3.78 3.29 -2.07
CA ASN A 86 3.27 3.35 -3.45
C ASN A 86 2.77 4.76 -3.84
N LYS A 87 2.29 5.56 -2.89
CA LYS A 87 1.80 6.92 -3.17
C LYS A 87 2.94 7.87 -3.53
N ASN A 88 4.03 7.91 -2.76
CA ASN A 88 5.12 8.83 -3.09
C ASN A 88 5.89 8.37 -4.33
N THR A 89 6.07 7.05 -4.55
CA THR A 89 6.74 6.57 -5.77
C THR A 89 5.92 6.87 -7.03
N LEU A 90 4.59 6.68 -6.99
CA LEU A 90 3.70 7.01 -8.10
C LEU A 90 3.58 8.52 -8.30
N PHE A 91 3.56 9.30 -7.23
CA PHE A 91 3.55 10.76 -7.27
C PHE A 91 4.86 11.32 -7.85
N THR A 92 6.01 10.80 -7.42
CA THR A 92 7.31 11.17 -8.01
C THR A 92 7.42 10.73 -9.47
N ALA A 93 6.91 9.54 -9.83
CA ALA A 93 6.90 9.08 -11.21
C ALA A 93 5.99 9.94 -12.11
N SER A 94 4.81 10.34 -11.62
CA SER A 94 3.90 11.22 -12.35
C SER A 94 4.48 12.63 -12.53
N GLN A 95 5.10 13.21 -11.49
CA GLN A 95 5.82 14.48 -11.59
C GLN A 95 6.95 14.42 -12.63
N LYS A 96 7.79 13.37 -12.60
CA LYS A 96 8.84 13.14 -13.61
C LYS A 96 8.28 13.05 -15.04
N GLY A 97 7.14 12.38 -15.21
CA GLY A 97 6.44 12.30 -16.49
C GLY A 97 6.01 13.68 -17.01
N ILE A 98 5.46 14.52 -16.13
CA ILE A 98 5.04 15.88 -16.49
C ILE A 98 6.25 16.76 -16.83
N TYR A 99 7.37 16.62 -16.10
CA TYR A 99 8.62 17.32 -16.45
C TYR A 99 9.15 16.98 -17.83
N GLN A 100 9.17 15.69 -18.15
CA GLN A 100 9.61 15.23 -19.46
C GLN A 100 8.71 15.81 -20.56
N TYR A 101 7.39 15.83 -20.35
CA TYR A 101 6.44 16.43 -21.27
C TYR A 101 6.72 17.93 -21.50
N VAL A 102 6.85 18.72 -20.45
CA VAL A 102 7.10 20.17 -20.56
C VAL A 102 8.41 20.46 -21.30
N ALA A 103 9.48 19.73 -20.99
CA ALA A 103 10.77 19.88 -21.65
C ALA A 103 10.69 19.59 -23.15
N ILE A 104 9.99 18.51 -23.54
CA ILE A 104 9.77 18.16 -24.95
C ILE A 104 8.97 19.26 -25.66
N GLN A 105 7.89 19.74 -25.04
CA GLN A 105 7.05 20.77 -25.67
C GLN A 105 7.78 22.09 -25.83
N ASN A 106 8.58 22.52 -24.85
CA ASN A 106 9.43 23.71 -24.97
C ASN A 106 10.42 23.56 -26.13
N ASN A 107 11.14 22.44 -26.23
CA ASN A 107 12.07 22.20 -27.33
C ASN A 107 11.37 22.23 -28.70
N GLN A 108 10.16 21.69 -28.80
CA GLN A 108 9.40 21.74 -30.05
C GLN A 108 8.91 23.15 -30.38
N ILE A 109 8.44 23.92 -29.39
CA ILE A 109 8.09 25.31 -29.62
C ILE A 109 9.32 26.11 -30.08
N THR A 110 10.49 25.91 -29.47
CA THR A 110 11.74 26.54 -29.91
C THR A 110 12.07 26.15 -31.36
N LYS A 111 11.93 24.87 -31.71
CA LYS A 111 12.16 24.39 -33.08
C LYS A 111 11.23 25.06 -34.09
N ASP A 112 9.95 25.21 -33.75
CA ASP A 112 8.95 25.86 -34.61
C ASP A 112 9.17 27.38 -34.71
N LEU A 113 9.67 28.00 -33.64
CA LEU A 113 9.87 29.44 -33.54
C LEU A 113 11.09 29.95 -34.33
N ILE A 114 12.17 29.18 -34.39
CA ILE A 114 13.41 29.55 -35.11
C ILE A 114 13.17 29.93 -36.59
N PRO A 115 12.50 29.12 -37.42
CA PRO A 115 12.26 29.48 -38.83
C PRO A 115 11.37 30.72 -38.97
N MET A 116 10.43 30.94 -38.03
CA MET A 116 9.53 32.09 -38.07
C MET A 116 10.26 33.42 -37.89
N PHE A 117 11.25 33.46 -36.99
CA PHE A 117 12.13 34.64 -36.86
C PHE A 117 13.05 34.84 -38.06
N LYS A 118 13.50 33.75 -38.69
CA LYS A 118 14.35 33.84 -39.89
C LYS A 118 13.60 34.36 -41.11
N ASN A 119 12.34 33.99 -41.26
CA ASN A 119 11.53 34.32 -42.43
C ASN A 119 10.60 35.53 -42.22
N THR A 120 10.65 36.18 -41.04
CA THR A 120 9.77 37.31 -40.67
C THR A 120 8.27 37.00 -40.80
N GLU A 121 7.88 35.73 -40.58
CA GLU A 121 6.49 35.27 -40.64
C GLU A 121 5.85 35.37 -39.24
N PHE A 122 5.33 36.56 -38.93
CA PHE A 122 4.77 36.88 -37.61
C PHE A 122 3.32 36.44 -37.41
N ASP A 123 2.59 36.13 -38.49
CA ASP A 123 1.15 35.78 -38.42
C ASP A 123 0.87 34.55 -37.56
N ASN A 124 1.83 33.62 -37.52
CA ASN A 124 1.72 32.39 -36.74
C ASN A 124 2.25 32.54 -35.29
N MET A 125 2.79 33.70 -34.89
CA MET A 125 3.36 33.88 -33.55
C MET A 125 2.32 33.81 -32.44
N LYS A 126 1.07 34.20 -32.73
CA LYS A 126 -0.04 34.09 -31.78
C LYS A 126 -0.18 32.66 -31.26
N TYR A 127 -0.10 31.67 -32.15
CA TYR A 127 -0.18 30.25 -31.82
C TYR A 127 0.97 29.80 -30.89
N ILE A 128 2.19 30.32 -31.11
CA ILE A 128 3.35 30.02 -30.26
C ILE A 128 3.18 30.62 -28.85
N VAL A 129 2.71 31.87 -28.75
CA VAL A 129 2.45 32.54 -27.48
C VAL A 129 1.38 31.79 -26.67
N GLU A 130 0.30 31.34 -27.32
CA GLU A 130 -0.75 30.55 -26.69
C GLU A 130 -0.23 29.20 -26.17
N ARG A 131 0.65 28.52 -26.92
CA ARG A 131 1.31 27.27 -26.48
C ARG A 131 2.19 27.47 -25.26
N TYR A 132 3.01 28.53 -25.24
CA TYR A 132 3.81 28.88 -24.06
C TYR A 132 2.94 29.22 -22.85
N ALA A 133 1.84 29.97 -23.05
CA ALA A 133 0.92 30.30 -21.97
C ALA A 133 0.24 29.04 -21.38
N ALA A 134 -0.12 28.07 -22.22
CA ALA A 134 -0.66 26.79 -21.78
C ALA A 134 0.36 25.98 -20.96
N LEU A 135 1.61 25.87 -21.44
CA LEU A 135 2.69 25.20 -20.70
C LEU A 135 2.99 25.88 -19.37
N SER A 136 3.01 27.21 -19.32
CA SER A 136 3.21 27.97 -18.08
C SER A 136 2.14 27.67 -17.04
N LYS A 137 0.87 27.56 -17.46
CA LYS A 137 -0.24 27.17 -16.55
C LYS A 137 -0.04 25.75 -16.00
N ILE A 138 0.38 24.81 -16.84
CA ILE A 138 0.68 23.44 -16.40
C ILE A 138 1.77 23.46 -15.34
N VAL A 139 2.88 24.17 -15.58
CA VAL A 139 3.99 24.28 -14.62
C VAL A 139 3.55 24.89 -13.29
N LYS A 140 2.75 25.97 -13.32
CA LYS A 140 2.24 26.61 -12.09
C LYS A 140 1.35 25.70 -11.24
N ASN A 141 0.64 24.77 -11.87
CA ASN A 141 -0.27 23.84 -11.19
C ASN A 141 0.44 22.62 -10.59
N ILE A 142 1.72 22.39 -10.89
CA ILE A 142 2.49 21.24 -10.38
C ILE A 142 2.96 21.47 -8.93
N ASP A 143 2.84 22.68 -8.38
CA ASP A 143 3.21 23.06 -7.00
C ASP A 143 4.59 22.53 -6.57
N ASP A 144 5.54 22.52 -7.50
CA ASP A 144 6.92 22.12 -7.24
C ASP A 144 7.83 23.35 -7.23
N ASN A 145 8.27 23.70 -6.03
CA ASN A 145 9.15 24.84 -5.75
C ASN A 145 10.51 24.78 -6.50
N THR A 146 10.88 23.64 -7.12
CA THR A 146 12.09 23.51 -7.94
C THR A 146 12.00 24.16 -9.33
N MET A 147 10.79 24.41 -9.86
CA MET A 147 10.57 25.10 -11.15
C MET A 147 10.40 26.63 -11.04
N SER A 148 10.07 27.14 -9.85
CA SER A 148 9.90 28.59 -9.63
C SER A 148 11.25 29.34 -9.70
N GLN A 149 12.35 28.66 -9.40
CA GLN A 149 13.70 29.25 -9.41
C GLN A 149 14.34 29.29 -10.82
N THR A 150 13.95 28.41 -11.75
CA THR A 150 14.42 28.42 -13.14
C THR A 150 13.62 29.35 -14.05
N SER A 151 12.47 29.88 -13.59
CA SER A 151 11.68 30.90 -14.30
C SER A 151 11.91 32.32 -13.79
N THR A 152 12.76 32.52 -12.77
CA THR A 152 12.97 33.83 -12.12
C THR A 152 14.46 34.18 -11.98
N LYS A 153 15.21 34.05 -13.08
CA LYS A 153 16.51 34.71 -13.25
C LYS A 153 16.69 35.20 -14.67
#